data_AF-A0A8J6I091-F1
#
_entry.id   AF-A0A8J6I091-F1
#
_cell.length_a   1.000
_cell.length_b   1.000
_cell.length_c   1.000
_cell.angle_alpha   90.00
_cell.angle_beta   90.00
_cell.angle_gamma   90.00
#
_symmetry.space_group_name_H-M   'P 1'
#
loop_
_entity.id
_entity.type
_entity.pdbx_description
1 polymer ?
#
loop_
_entity_poly.entity_id
_entity_poly.type
_entity_poly.pdbx_seq_one_letter_code
_entity_poly.pdbx_strand_id
1 'polypeptide(L)'
;MKRSLAYFHRWVRKNPLILWWLIFLPLLLMILYTSWEHLTAPLAVENNLPGFWLNLFHSFPLVVLARIVLVAVGLVLIMICLFFPLFRVSKEGVQWSREQEEEIARVTGEITGAEVEELIQQETFRWSIILRWLRFCGSKEVASAVGLRELVATIGEAFPVERFSILLEHRKKVFALQHRLLPRLVLPDQEDMAEAFGVKLSFGTDYALYLYLYAADPAGFSPIDEQFMLVLCEIFGRGVQQMNVDPTELAAYFELIDNPAAGIGIK
;
A
#
# COMPACT_ATOMS: atom_id res chain seq x y z
N MET A 1 17.31 49.12 -28.79
CA MET A 1 18.01 47.81 -28.89
C MET A 1 18.25 47.09 -27.56
N LYS A 2 18.54 47.76 -26.41
CA LYS A 2 18.82 47.05 -25.13
C LYS A 2 17.63 46.30 -24.51
N ARG A 3 16.39 46.76 -24.71
CA ARG A 3 15.18 46.10 -24.17
C ARG A 3 14.85 44.78 -24.89
N SER A 4 15.00 44.70 -26.21
CA SER A 4 14.71 43.47 -26.96
C SER A 4 15.67 42.32 -26.61
N LEU A 5 16.95 42.62 -26.34
CA LEU A 5 17.94 41.65 -25.89
C LEU A 5 17.63 41.07 -24.50
N ALA A 6 17.10 41.89 -23.59
CA ALA A 6 16.66 41.44 -22.28
C ALA A 6 15.40 40.56 -22.34
N TYR A 7 14.44 40.88 -23.20
CA TYR A 7 13.27 40.04 -23.46
C TYR A 7 13.65 38.72 -24.11
N PHE A 8 14.59 38.72 -25.06
CA PHE A 8 15.11 37.51 -25.67
C PHE A 8 15.82 36.61 -24.64
N HIS A 9 16.69 37.16 -23.79
CA HIS A 9 17.32 36.38 -22.73
C HIS A 9 16.32 35.76 -21.75
N ARG A 10 15.26 36.49 -21.39
CA ARG A 10 14.21 36.00 -20.50
C ARG A 10 13.37 34.90 -21.15
N TRP A 11 13.14 35.00 -22.46
CA TRP A 11 12.44 34.00 -23.25
C TRP A 11 13.28 32.73 -23.45
N VAL A 12 14.58 32.88 -23.79
CA VAL A 12 15.56 31.79 -23.89
C VAL A 12 15.62 30.97 -22.61
N ARG A 13 15.62 31.65 -21.46
CA ARG A 13 15.66 30.98 -20.15
C ARG A 13 14.38 30.21 -19.83
N LYS A 14 13.23 30.63 -20.36
CA LYS A 14 11.93 29.96 -20.15
C LYS A 14 11.69 28.80 -21.12
N ASN A 15 12.24 28.86 -22.34
CA ASN A 15 11.97 27.88 -23.39
C ASN A 15 13.26 27.37 -24.05
N PRO A 16 14.18 26.75 -23.28
CA PRO A 16 15.47 26.29 -23.81
C PRO A 16 15.29 25.25 -24.92
N LEU A 17 14.28 24.38 -24.79
CA LEU A 17 13.90 23.38 -25.80
C LEU A 17 13.56 24.00 -27.16
N ILE A 18 12.73 25.04 -27.18
CA ILE A 18 12.28 25.68 -28.43
C ILE A 18 13.45 26.35 -29.16
N LEU A 19 14.35 27.02 -28.42
CA LEU A 19 15.56 27.60 -29.00
C LEU A 19 16.47 26.52 -29.61
N TRP A 20 16.60 25.38 -28.92
CA TRP A 20 17.43 24.28 -29.38
C TRP A 20 16.87 23.64 -30.64
N TRP A 21 15.56 23.39 -30.70
CA TRP A 21 14.87 22.92 -31.90
C TRP A 21 14.98 23.92 -33.07
N LEU A 22 14.93 25.22 -32.79
CA LEU A 22 15.11 26.27 -33.81
C LEU A 22 16.52 26.28 -34.43
N ILE A 23 17.55 25.84 -33.71
CA ILE A 23 18.92 25.73 -34.23
C ILE A 23 19.12 24.36 -34.90
N PHE A 24 18.60 23.30 -34.28
CA PHE A 24 18.82 21.93 -34.72
C PHE A 24 18.05 21.58 -35.99
N LEU A 25 16.77 21.96 -36.09
CA LEU A 25 15.92 21.63 -37.23
C LEU A 25 16.47 22.17 -38.57
N PRO A 26 16.93 23.42 -38.68
CA PRO A 26 17.57 23.89 -39.91
C PRO A 26 18.93 23.22 -40.16
N LEU A 27 19.69 22.86 -39.12
CA LEU A 27 20.97 22.17 -39.27
C LEU A 27 20.79 20.72 -39.75
N LEU A 28 19.77 20.03 -39.23
CA LEU A 28 19.37 18.70 -39.70
C LEU A 28 18.82 18.75 -41.12
N LEU A 29 17.97 19.73 -41.45
CA LEU A 29 17.51 19.95 -42.83
C LEU A 29 18.68 20.24 -43.77
N MET A 30 19.68 21.02 -43.33
CA MET A 30 20.87 21.31 -44.12
C MET A 30 21.68 20.04 -44.38
N ILE A 31 21.90 19.20 -43.36
CA ILE A 31 22.58 17.91 -43.51
C ILE A 31 21.78 16.96 -44.39
N LEU A 32 20.46 16.90 -44.21
CA LEU A 32 19.60 16.06 -45.03
C LEU A 32 19.61 16.51 -46.49
N TYR A 33 19.61 17.82 -46.73
CA TYR A 33 19.69 18.42 -48.07
C TYR A 33 21.05 18.17 -48.73
N THR A 34 22.17 18.35 -48.02
CA THR A 34 23.51 18.09 -48.58
C THR A 34 23.79 16.61 -48.79
N SER A 35 23.24 15.74 -47.93
CA SER A 35 23.36 14.28 -48.07
C SER A 35 22.30 13.68 -49.00
N TRP A 36 21.31 14.46 -49.45
CA TRP A 36 20.21 14.00 -50.29
C TRP A 36 20.71 13.34 -51.57
N GLU A 37 21.68 13.95 -52.25
CA GLU A 37 22.26 13.40 -53.48
C GLU A 37 22.96 12.04 -53.27
N HIS A 38 23.56 11.83 -52.10
CA HIS A 38 24.21 10.56 -51.74
C HIS A 38 23.19 9.49 -51.31
N LEU A 39 22.01 9.91 -50.84
CA LEU A 39 20.89 9.06 -50.44
C LEU A 39 20.02 8.64 -51.62
N THR A 40 19.85 9.52 -52.62
CA THR A 40 19.00 9.28 -53.80
C THR A 40 19.75 8.86 -55.05
N ALA A 41 21.08 8.74 -55.00
CA ALA A 41 21.86 8.22 -56.12
C ALA A 41 21.24 6.90 -56.61
N PRO A 42 20.77 6.83 -57.88
CA PRO A 42 20.18 5.61 -58.40
C PRO A 42 21.24 4.49 -58.40
N LEU A 43 20.80 3.27 -58.12
CA LEU A 43 21.59 2.04 -58.30
C LEU A 43 21.85 1.78 -59.79
N ALA A 44 22.51 2.71 -60.47
CA ALA A 44 23.11 2.46 -61.76
C ALA A 44 24.50 1.90 -61.49
N VAL A 45 24.61 0.57 -61.48
CA VAL A 45 25.89 -0.11 -61.65
C VAL A 45 26.38 0.25 -63.06
N GLU A 46 27.10 1.35 -63.18
CA GLU A 46 28.00 1.54 -64.31
C GLU A 46 29.18 0.60 -64.08
N ASN A 47 29.03 -0.62 -64.58
CA ASN A 47 30.13 -1.54 -64.81
C ASN A 47 31.13 -0.81 -65.71
N ASN A 48 32.17 -0.20 -65.12
CA ASN A 48 33.56 -0.11 -65.63
C ASN A 48 34.34 1.04 -64.98
N LEU A 49 34.69 0.91 -63.69
CA LEU A 49 35.79 1.68 -63.09
C LEU A 49 36.91 0.70 -62.68
N PRO A 50 38.12 0.77 -63.28
CA PRO A 50 39.18 -0.19 -63.01
C PRO A 50 39.88 0.16 -61.70
N GLY A 51 39.53 -0.54 -60.63
CA GLY A 51 40.24 -0.45 -59.36
C GLY A 51 39.61 -1.32 -58.27
N PHE A 52 40.34 -2.34 -57.79
CA PHE A 52 39.88 -3.24 -56.73
C PHE A 52 39.38 -2.49 -55.49
N TRP A 53 40.07 -1.41 -55.12
CA TRP A 53 39.70 -0.55 -53.99
C TRP A 53 38.39 0.21 -54.22
N LEU A 54 38.15 0.73 -55.42
CA LEU A 54 36.91 1.44 -55.76
C LEU A 54 35.70 0.50 -55.72
N ASN A 55 35.84 -0.73 -56.24
CA ASN A 55 34.79 -1.75 -56.16
C ASN A 55 34.51 -2.22 -54.73
N LEU A 56 35.52 -2.24 -53.85
CA LEU A 56 35.32 -2.62 -52.45
C LEU A 56 34.48 -1.56 -51.72
N PHE A 57 34.81 -0.28 -51.89
CA PHE A 57 34.10 0.84 -51.25
C PHE A 57 32.72 1.14 -51.86
N HIS A 58 32.49 0.86 -53.15
CA HIS A 58 31.19 0.99 -53.82
C HIS A 58 30.36 -0.30 -53.86
N SER A 59 30.73 -1.32 -53.09
CA SER A 59 29.96 -2.56 -53.04
C SER A 59 28.58 -2.34 -52.40
N PHE A 60 27.54 -2.95 -53.00
CA PHE A 60 26.13 -2.87 -52.58
C PHE A 60 25.90 -2.98 -51.05
N PRO A 61 26.56 -3.88 -50.32
CA PRO A 61 26.37 -3.99 -48.87
C PRO A 61 26.94 -2.79 -48.10
N LEU A 62 28.02 -2.19 -48.58
CA LEU A 62 28.73 -1.11 -47.90
C LEU A 62 27.95 0.22 -47.99
N VAL A 63 27.29 0.47 -49.12
CA VAL A 63 26.39 1.61 -49.29
C VAL A 63 25.13 1.47 -48.42
N VAL A 64 24.54 0.27 -48.36
CA VAL A 64 23.39 -0.01 -47.49
C VAL A 64 23.78 0.12 -46.01
N LEU A 65 24.94 -0.42 -45.63
CA LEU A 65 25.49 -0.28 -44.28
C LEU A 65 25.72 1.19 -43.93
N ALA A 66 26.30 1.97 -44.84
CA ALA A 66 26.52 3.41 -44.64
C ALA A 66 25.20 4.16 -44.42
N ARG A 67 24.14 3.83 -45.17
CA ARG A 67 22.79 4.40 -44.97
C ARG A 67 22.20 4.05 -43.61
N ILE A 68 22.32 2.79 -43.19
CA ILE A 68 21.85 2.34 -41.87
C ILE A 68 22.62 3.05 -40.75
N VAL A 69 23.94 3.18 -40.89
CA VAL A 69 24.79 3.91 -39.94
C VAL A 69 24.41 5.38 -39.88
N LEU A 70 24.12 6.03 -41.00
CA LEU A 70 23.73 7.44 -41.04
C LEU A 70 22.36 7.67 -40.37
N VAL A 71 21.39 6.78 -40.61
CA VAL A 71 20.09 6.79 -39.92
C VAL A 71 20.27 6.53 -38.43
N ALA A 72 21.09 5.54 -38.04
CA ALA A 72 21.37 5.23 -36.64
C ALA A 72 22.05 6.40 -35.91
N VAL A 73 23.03 7.04 -36.53
CA VAL A 73 23.68 8.25 -35.99
C VAL A 73 22.67 9.40 -35.87
N GLY A 74 21.79 9.57 -36.85
CA GLY A 74 20.69 10.54 -36.78
C GLY A 74 19.74 10.26 -35.60
N LEU A 75 19.39 8.99 -35.38
CA LEU A 75 18.52 8.56 -34.29
C LEU A 75 19.20 8.73 -32.92
N VAL A 76 20.48 8.41 -32.82
CA VAL A 76 21.30 8.65 -31.62
C VAL A 76 21.41 10.14 -31.34
N LEU A 77 21.63 10.98 -32.36
CA LEU A 77 21.63 12.43 -32.20
C LEU A 77 20.26 12.96 -31.76
N ILE A 78 19.16 12.45 -32.31
CA ILE A 78 17.80 12.79 -31.87
C ILE A 78 17.58 12.38 -30.41
N MET A 79 18.00 11.18 -30.01
CA MET A 79 17.96 10.74 -28.62
C MET A 79 18.77 11.67 -27.73
N ILE A 80 20.04 11.94 -28.06
CA ILE A 80 20.89 12.86 -27.30
C ILE A 80 20.22 14.23 -27.20
N CYS A 81 19.61 14.73 -28.27
CA CYS A 81 18.90 16.02 -28.28
C CYS A 81 17.58 16.03 -27.49
N LEU A 82 16.89 14.90 -27.37
CA LEU A 82 15.71 14.77 -26.50
C LEU A 82 16.11 14.67 -25.03
N PHE A 83 17.20 13.96 -24.72
CA PHE A 83 17.67 13.72 -23.36
C PHE A 83 18.50 14.89 -22.79
N PHE A 84 19.27 15.62 -23.58
CA PHE A 84 20.07 16.75 -23.09
C PHE A 84 19.29 17.90 -22.42
N PRO A 85 18.11 18.32 -22.91
CA PRO A 85 17.31 19.33 -22.23
C PRO A 85 16.61 18.79 -20.97
N LEU A 86 16.43 17.47 -20.85
CA LEU A 86 15.96 16.80 -19.63
C LEU A 86 17.09 16.67 -18.59
N PHE A 87 18.34 16.55 -19.02
CA PHE A 87 19.51 16.42 -18.14
C PHE A 87 20.34 17.70 -18.10
N ARG A 88 20.19 18.47 -17.01
CA ARG A 88 21.02 19.64 -16.77
C ARG A 88 22.42 19.19 -16.33
N VAL A 89 23.33 18.98 -17.29
CA VAL A 89 24.72 18.62 -16.99
C VAL A 89 25.45 19.83 -16.42
N SER A 90 25.56 19.88 -15.09
CA SER A 90 26.47 20.77 -14.36
C SER A 90 27.84 20.11 -14.25
N LYS A 91 28.87 20.87 -13.87
CA LYS A 91 30.27 20.40 -13.73
C LYS A 91 30.46 19.23 -12.73
N GLU A 92 29.42 18.82 -12.02
CA GLU A 92 29.45 17.78 -10.99
C GLU A 92 28.59 16.54 -11.32
N GLY A 93 27.95 16.46 -12.50
CA GLY A 93 27.21 15.28 -12.95
C GLY A 93 25.78 15.54 -13.40
N VAL A 94 25.10 14.45 -13.82
CA VAL A 94 23.71 14.42 -14.28
C VAL A 94 22.78 14.56 -13.08
N GLN A 95 22.35 15.78 -12.76
CA GLN A 95 21.38 16.02 -11.69
C GLN A 95 19.95 16.01 -12.26
N TRP A 96 19.07 15.22 -11.63
CA TRP A 96 17.63 15.29 -11.81
C TRP A 96 17.15 16.73 -11.53
N SER A 97 16.08 17.17 -12.19
CA SER A 97 15.60 18.53 -11.99
C SER A 97 15.10 18.68 -10.54
N ARG A 98 15.64 19.67 -9.83
CA ARG A 98 15.33 19.94 -8.42
C ARG A 98 13.83 20.09 -8.14
N GLU A 99 13.06 20.54 -9.12
CA GLU A 99 11.59 20.62 -9.04
C GLU A 99 10.93 19.23 -9.02
N GLN A 100 11.42 18.27 -9.81
CA GLN A 100 10.92 16.89 -9.77
C GLN A 100 11.38 16.12 -8.53
N GLU A 101 12.58 16.40 -8.03
CA GLU A 101 13.06 15.81 -6.78
C GLU A 101 12.30 16.37 -5.57
N GLU A 102 12.01 17.68 -5.54
CA GLU A 102 11.17 18.30 -4.51
C GLU A 102 9.71 17.83 -4.60
N GLU A 103 9.16 17.62 -5.80
CA GLU A 103 7.78 17.13 -5.97
C GLU A 103 7.65 15.63 -5.64
N ILE A 104 8.62 14.79 -6.03
CA ILE A 104 8.65 13.38 -5.64
C ILE A 104 8.90 13.24 -4.13
N ALA A 105 9.83 13.99 -3.55
CA ALA A 105 10.08 13.96 -2.11
C ALA A 105 8.88 14.48 -1.30
N ARG A 106 8.17 15.49 -1.81
CA ARG A 106 6.96 16.01 -1.18
C ARG A 106 5.80 15.02 -1.26
N VAL A 107 5.52 14.47 -2.44
CA VAL A 107 4.43 13.49 -2.62
C VAL A 107 4.72 12.19 -1.85
N THR A 108 5.97 11.73 -1.87
CA THR A 108 6.39 10.56 -1.08
C THR A 108 6.34 10.86 0.42
N GLY A 109 6.75 12.05 0.84
CA GLY A 109 6.69 12.48 2.24
C GLY A 109 5.26 12.69 2.76
N GLU A 110 4.35 13.21 1.93
CA GLU A 110 2.94 13.42 2.28
C GLU A 110 2.19 12.07 2.40
N ILE A 111 2.45 11.11 1.48
CA ILE A 111 1.82 9.77 1.54
C ILE A 111 2.37 8.96 2.71
N THR A 112 3.71 8.93 2.89
CA THR A 112 4.34 8.21 4.00
C THR A 112 3.96 8.84 5.35
N GLY A 113 3.81 10.17 5.40
CA GLY A 113 3.37 10.88 6.59
C GLY A 113 1.92 10.57 6.97
N ALA A 114 1.02 10.54 5.99
CA ALA A 114 -0.40 10.25 6.21
C ALA A 114 -0.64 8.79 6.67
N GLU A 115 0.01 7.82 6.03
CA GLU A 115 -0.08 6.41 6.43
C GLU A 115 0.48 6.18 7.84
N VAL A 116 1.62 6.80 8.15
CA VAL A 116 2.21 6.71 9.50
C VAL A 116 1.33 7.39 10.54
N GLU A 117 0.73 8.54 10.23
CA GLU A 117 -0.18 9.23 11.14
C GLU A 117 -1.44 8.40 11.40
N GLU A 118 -2.00 7.75 10.39
CA GLU A 118 -3.13 6.83 10.54
C GLU A 118 -2.77 5.64 11.44
N LEU A 119 -1.60 5.01 11.23
CA LEU A 119 -1.11 3.93 12.08
C LEU A 119 -0.89 4.40 13.53
N ILE A 120 -0.33 5.60 13.74
CA ILE A 120 -0.15 6.18 15.08
C ILE A 120 -1.50 6.43 15.74
N GLN A 121 -2.50 6.91 15.01
CA GLN A 121 -3.84 7.14 15.54
C GLN A 121 -4.50 5.81 15.95
N GLN A 122 -4.39 4.77 15.12
CA GLN A 122 -4.90 3.43 15.45
C GLN A 122 -4.23 2.86 16.69
N GLU A 123 -2.90 2.95 16.79
CA GLU A 123 -2.15 2.50 17.97
C GLU A 123 -2.50 3.31 19.22
N THR A 124 -2.58 4.63 19.09
CA THR A 124 -2.96 5.51 20.21
C THR A 124 -4.35 5.16 20.72
N PHE A 125 -5.28 4.86 19.81
CA PHE A 125 -6.63 4.41 20.15
C PHE A 125 -6.59 3.07 20.91
N ARG A 126 -5.89 2.05 20.40
CA ARG A 126 -5.73 0.75 21.08
C ARG A 126 -5.14 0.91 22.49
N TRP A 127 -4.08 1.69 22.65
CA TRP A 127 -3.47 1.97 23.96
C TRP A 127 -4.41 2.73 24.90
N SER A 128 -5.20 3.66 24.38
CA SER A 128 -6.20 4.38 25.18
C SER A 128 -7.27 3.44 25.74
N ILE A 129 -7.70 2.44 24.96
CA ILE A 129 -8.63 1.40 25.40
C ILE A 129 -7.99 0.55 26.51
N ILE A 130 -6.76 0.08 26.30
CA ILE A 130 -6.05 -0.73 27.30
C ILE A 130 -5.93 0.04 28.62
N LEU A 131 -5.51 1.31 28.57
CA LEU A 131 -5.41 2.16 29.76
C LEU A 131 -6.76 2.38 30.44
N ARG A 132 -7.84 2.56 29.67
CA ARG A 132 -9.20 2.65 30.20
C ARG A 132 -9.58 1.37 30.93
N TRP A 133 -9.31 0.20 30.35
CA TRP A 133 -9.59 -1.10 30.96
C TRP A 133 -8.77 -1.38 32.20
N LEU A 134 -7.48 -1.03 32.22
CA LEU A 134 -6.64 -1.15 33.41
C LEU A 134 -7.16 -0.30 34.57
N ARG A 135 -7.64 0.92 34.28
CA ARG A 135 -8.28 1.78 35.31
C ARG A 135 -9.63 1.23 35.73
N PHE A 136 -10.42 0.76 34.76
CA PHE A 136 -11.74 0.19 35.00
C PHE A 136 -11.63 -1.03 35.92
N CYS A 137 -10.70 -1.97 35.67
CA CYS A 137 -10.43 -3.16 36.50
C CYS A 137 -10.10 -2.86 37.98
N GLY A 138 -9.71 -1.64 38.31
CA GLY A 138 -9.57 -1.19 39.70
C GLY A 138 -10.91 -0.94 40.42
N SER A 139 -12.03 -0.96 39.70
CA SER A 139 -13.38 -0.77 40.22
C SER A 139 -14.13 -2.10 40.34
N LYS A 140 -15.08 -2.19 41.29
CA LYS A 140 -15.90 -3.41 41.50
C LYS A 140 -16.87 -3.70 40.34
N GLU A 141 -17.06 -2.76 39.42
CA GLU A 141 -18.06 -2.86 38.34
C GLU A 141 -17.61 -3.78 37.19
N VAL A 142 -16.31 -4.02 37.06
CA VAL A 142 -15.71 -4.88 36.01
C VAL A 142 -16.14 -6.33 36.14
N ALA A 143 -16.38 -6.74 37.38
CA ALA A 143 -16.66 -8.10 37.77
C ALA A 143 -18.17 -8.32 37.87
N SER A 144 -18.89 -7.85 36.86
CA SER A 144 -20.35 -7.95 36.78
C SER A 144 -20.77 -8.11 35.32
N ALA A 145 -22.05 -8.39 35.07
CA ALA A 145 -22.59 -8.37 33.71
C ALA A 145 -22.35 -7.02 32.99
N VAL A 146 -22.19 -5.91 33.72
CA VAL A 146 -21.82 -4.61 33.11
C VAL A 146 -20.44 -4.69 32.48
N GLY A 147 -19.48 -5.35 33.13
CA GLY A 147 -18.13 -5.54 32.61
C GLY A 147 -18.10 -6.38 31.35
N LEU A 148 -18.83 -7.50 31.30
CA LEU A 148 -18.91 -8.31 30.08
C LEU A 148 -19.58 -7.51 28.94
N ARG A 149 -20.64 -6.77 29.22
CA ARG A 149 -21.28 -5.88 28.24
C ARG A 149 -20.32 -4.81 27.72
N GLU A 150 -19.54 -4.20 28.59
CA GLU A 150 -18.54 -3.19 28.20
C GLU A 150 -17.41 -3.81 27.37
N LEU A 151 -16.98 -5.03 27.69
CA LEU A 151 -15.99 -5.76 26.89
C LEU A 151 -16.52 -5.97 25.47
N VAL A 152 -17.75 -6.46 25.38
CA VAL A 152 -18.43 -6.68 24.11
C VAL A 152 -18.58 -5.40 23.30
N ALA A 153 -18.95 -4.30 23.93
CA ALA A 153 -19.02 -2.99 23.29
C ALA A 153 -17.63 -2.52 22.81
N THR A 154 -16.60 -2.66 23.65
CA THR A 154 -15.22 -2.29 23.31
C THR A 154 -14.70 -3.06 22.11
N ILE A 155 -14.93 -4.37 22.06
CA ILE A 155 -14.54 -5.22 20.92
C ILE A 155 -15.28 -4.75 19.67
N GLY A 156 -16.59 -4.49 19.77
CA GLY A 156 -17.36 -3.93 18.66
C GLY A 156 -16.83 -2.57 18.18
N GLU A 157 -16.38 -1.69 19.06
CA GLU A 157 -15.80 -0.40 18.68
C GLU A 157 -14.42 -0.54 18.03
N ALA A 158 -13.58 -1.43 18.54
CA ALA A 158 -12.25 -1.68 17.99
C ALA A 158 -12.28 -2.41 16.63
N PHE A 159 -13.29 -3.26 16.42
CA PHE A 159 -13.47 -4.07 15.22
C PHE A 159 -14.85 -3.79 14.60
N PRO A 160 -14.98 -2.68 13.84
CA PRO A 160 -16.28 -2.21 13.37
C PRO A 160 -16.85 -3.01 12.18
N VAL A 161 -16.02 -3.74 11.45
CA VAL A 161 -16.45 -4.48 10.25
C VAL A 161 -16.72 -5.95 10.60
N GLU A 162 -16.05 -6.43 11.63
CA GLU A 162 -15.98 -7.81 12.03
C GLU A 162 -17.21 -8.21 12.85
N ARG A 163 -17.56 -9.49 12.72
CA ARG A 163 -18.58 -10.14 13.56
C ARG A 163 -17.87 -10.92 14.64
N PHE A 164 -18.52 -11.12 15.78
CA PHE A 164 -17.98 -11.99 16.81
C PHE A 164 -19.07 -12.80 17.50
N SER A 165 -18.70 -13.95 18.04
CA SER A 165 -19.57 -14.80 18.83
C SER A 165 -18.95 -15.01 20.21
N ILE A 166 -19.80 -15.15 21.23
CA ILE A 166 -19.35 -15.47 22.58
C ILE A 166 -20.09 -16.71 23.04
N LEU A 167 -19.32 -17.71 23.47
CA LEU A 167 -19.82 -18.95 24.05
C LEU A 167 -19.49 -18.99 25.54
N LEU A 168 -20.48 -19.42 26.29
CA LEU A 168 -20.41 -19.64 27.72
C LEU A 168 -20.45 -21.14 27.99
N GLU A 169 -19.36 -21.70 28.49
CA GLU A 169 -19.35 -23.06 29.01
C GLU A 169 -19.61 -23.02 30.52
N HIS A 170 -20.68 -23.67 30.96
CA HIS A 170 -21.00 -23.84 32.37
C HIS A 170 -21.43 -25.28 32.65
N ARG A 171 -20.68 -25.98 33.52
CA ARG A 171 -20.94 -27.38 33.90
C ARG A 171 -21.09 -28.32 32.69
N LYS A 172 -20.19 -28.19 31.70
CA LYS A 172 -20.17 -28.96 30.44
C LYS A 172 -21.36 -28.70 29.48
N LYS A 173 -22.17 -27.67 29.73
CA LYS A 173 -23.13 -27.16 28.76
C LYS A 173 -22.57 -25.89 28.13
N VAL A 174 -22.75 -25.74 26.83
CA VAL A 174 -22.28 -24.58 26.07
C VAL A 174 -23.49 -23.78 25.59
N PHE A 175 -23.54 -22.52 26.01
CA PHE A 175 -24.57 -21.56 25.61
C PHE A 175 -23.94 -20.49 24.73
N ALA A 176 -24.61 -20.08 23.67
CA ALA A 176 -24.24 -18.89 22.92
C ALA A 176 -24.90 -17.66 23.56
N LEU A 177 -24.12 -16.58 23.72
CA LEU A 177 -24.64 -15.31 24.21
C LEU A 177 -25.15 -14.47 23.04
N GLN A 178 -26.33 -13.89 23.20
CA GLN A 178 -26.90 -12.90 22.28
C GLN A 178 -27.35 -11.65 23.04
N HIS A 179 -27.33 -10.50 22.38
CA HIS A 179 -27.86 -9.26 22.93
C HIS A 179 -28.49 -8.39 21.85
N ARG A 180 -29.75 -7.98 22.04
CA ARG A 180 -30.55 -7.27 21.02
C ARG A 180 -29.94 -5.95 20.54
N LEU A 181 -29.24 -5.24 21.41
CA LEU A 181 -28.60 -3.96 21.09
C LEU A 181 -27.18 -4.11 20.51
N LEU A 182 -26.67 -5.34 20.39
CA LEU A 182 -25.31 -5.61 19.93
C LEU A 182 -25.38 -6.48 18.67
N PRO A 183 -25.70 -5.90 17.50
CA PRO A 183 -25.95 -6.65 16.26
C PRO A 183 -24.71 -7.38 15.73
N ARG A 184 -23.50 -7.00 16.19
CA ARG A 184 -22.25 -7.68 15.85
C ARG A 184 -22.00 -8.96 16.64
N LEU A 185 -22.72 -9.17 17.75
CA LEU A 185 -22.72 -10.40 18.50
C LEU A 185 -23.66 -11.39 17.80
N VAL A 186 -23.09 -12.28 17.01
CA VAL A 186 -23.81 -13.25 16.18
C VAL A 186 -23.66 -14.65 16.79
N LEU A 187 -24.63 -15.51 16.52
CA LEU A 187 -24.51 -16.93 16.82
C LEU A 187 -23.42 -17.55 15.94
N PRO A 188 -22.68 -18.55 16.43
CA PRO A 188 -21.71 -19.25 15.59
C PRO A 188 -22.46 -20.02 14.49
N ASP A 189 -22.37 -19.54 13.25
CA ASP A 189 -22.90 -20.25 12.09
C ASP A 189 -21.89 -21.31 11.61
N GLN A 190 -22.39 -22.51 11.30
CA GLN A 190 -21.55 -23.66 10.89
C GLN A 190 -21.01 -23.57 9.46
N GLU A 191 -21.52 -22.63 8.66
CA GLU A 191 -21.28 -22.57 7.20
C GLU A 191 -20.28 -21.49 6.77
N ASP A 192 -20.04 -20.46 7.60
CA ASP A 192 -19.05 -19.41 7.34
C ASP A 192 -17.73 -19.73 8.06
N MET A 193 -16.96 -20.64 7.47
CA MET A 193 -15.57 -20.92 7.85
C MET A 193 -14.64 -19.79 7.37
N ALA A 194 -14.95 -18.54 7.74
CA ALA A 194 -13.97 -17.46 7.69
C ALA A 194 -12.86 -17.75 8.72
N GLU A 195 -11.63 -17.29 8.46
CA GLU A 195 -10.57 -17.36 9.47
C GLU A 195 -11.06 -16.66 10.76
N ALA A 196 -11.17 -17.45 11.83
CA ALA A 196 -11.70 -16.98 13.10
C ALA A 196 -10.58 -16.99 14.14
N PHE A 197 -10.40 -15.86 14.81
CA PHE A 197 -9.51 -15.74 15.95
C PHE A 197 -10.28 -16.02 17.24
N GLY A 198 -9.84 -17.02 18.02
CA GLY A 198 -10.53 -17.48 19.22
C GLY A 198 -9.72 -17.27 20.49
N VAL A 199 -10.34 -16.71 21.53
CA VAL A 199 -9.76 -16.58 22.87
C VAL A 199 -10.62 -17.34 23.87
N LYS A 200 -9.98 -18.25 24.62
CA LYS A 200 -10.61 -18.97 25.74
C LYS A 200 -10.19 -18.35 27.07
N LEU A 201 -11.16 -17.80 27.79
CA LEU A 201 -11.00 -17.34 29.17
C LEU A 201 -11.53 -18.41 30.13
N SER A 202 -10.63 -19.03 30.90
CA SER A 202 -11.01 -20.06 31.87
C SER A 202 -11.11 -19.46 33.27
N PHE A 203 -12.24 -19.70 33.93
CA PHE A 203 -12.60 -19.15 35.23
C PHE A 203 -12.83 -20.27 36.25
N GLY A 204 -11.87 -21.20 36.33
CA GLY A 204 -11.97 -22.42 37.15
C GLY A 204 -12.19 -23.68 36.30
N THR A 205 -12.70 -24.74 36.93
CA THR A 205 -12.82 -26.07 36.31
C THR A 205 -14.06 -26.26 35.44
N ASP A 206 -15.15 -25.56 35.76
CA ASP A 206 -16.47 -25.80 35.17
C ASP A 206 -17.06 -24.56 34.49
N TYR A 207 -16.26 -23.50 34.35
CA TYR A 207 -16.68 -22.25 33.75
C TYR A 207 -15.60 -21.67 32.83
N ALA A 208 -15.95 -21.48 31.56
CA ALA A 208 -15.10 -20.85 30.56
C ALA A 208 -15.93 -19.99 29.61
N LEU A 209 -15.33 -18.91 29.14
CA LEU A 209 -15.91 -18.01 28.15
C LEU A 209 -15.02 -18.03 26.90
N TYR A 210 -15.60 -18.35 25.77
CA TYR A 210 -14.92 -18.38 24.48
C TYR A 210 -15.39 -17.19 23.67
N LEU A 211 -14.47 -16.33 23.24
CA LEU A 211 -14.76 -15.27 22.29
C LEU A 211 -14.17 -15.66 20.94
N TYR A 212 -14.96 -15.59 19.88
CA TYR A 212 -14.50 -15.77 18.51
C TYR A 212 -14.75 -14.50 17.71
N LEU A 213 -13.70 -13.99 17.06
CA LEU A 213 -13.77 -12.86 16.15
C LEU A 213 -13.63 -13.41 14.72
N TYR A 214 -14.57 -13.09 13.85
CA TYR A 214 -14.60 -13.57 12.47
C TYR A 214 -14.06 -12.49 11.53
N ALA A 215 -13.00 -12.82 10.80
CA ALA A 215 -12.41 -11.89 9.83
C ALA A 215 -13.39 -11.64 8.69
N ALA A 216 -13.58 -10.37 8.32
CA ALA A 216 -14.32 -10.01 7.11
C ALA A 216 -13.42 -10.07 5.86
N ASP A 217 -12.10 -9.93 6.03
CA ASP A 217 -11.10 -9.94 4.97
C ASP A 217 -10.45 -11.34 4.86
N PRO A 218 -10.27 -11.89 3.64
CA PRO A 218 -9.49 -13.12 3.43
C PRO A 218 -8.03 -13.04 3.90
N ALA A 219 -7.48 -11.85 4.15
CA ALA A 219 -6.14 -11.67 4.71
C ALA A 219 -6.05 -12.04 6.21
N GLY A 220 -7.18 -12.22 6.90
CA GLY A 220 -7.23 -12.59 8.32
C GLY A 220 -6.89 -11.43 9.26
N PHE A 221 -6.54 -11.75 10.51
CA PHE A 221 -6.17 -10.76 11.53
C PHE A 221 -4.67 -10.46 11.51
N SER A 222 -4.30 -9.19 11.74
CA SER A 222 -2.90 -8.85 11.93
C SER A 222 -2.41 -9.36 13.30
N PRO A 223 -1.10 -9.67 13.46
CA PRO A 223 -0.55 -10.07 14.76
C PRO A 223 -0.76 -9.02 15.86
N ILE A 224 -0.89 -7.74 15.49
CA ILE A 224 -1.14 -6.65 16.44
C ILE A 224 -2.59 -6.70 16.95
N ASP A 225 -3.55 -7.00 16.07
CA ASP A 225 -4.96 -7.16 16.43
C ASP A 225 -5.18 -8.35 17.37
N GLU A 226 -4.52 -9.47 17.07
CA GLU A 226 -4.54 -10.66 17.92
C GLU A 226 -3.97 -10.36 19.31
N GLN A 227 -2.81 -9.69 19.38
CA GLN A 227 -2.20 -9.31 20.65
C GLN A 227 -3.07 -8.32 21.45
N PHE A 228 -3.66 -7.34 20.76
CA PHE A 228 -4.59 -6.40 21.39
C PHE A 228 -5.79 -7.14 22.01
N MET A 229 -6.39 -8.07 21.27
CA MET A 229 -7.49 -8.90 21.77
C MET A 229 -7.09 -9.76 22.96
N LEU A 230 -5.91 -10.40 22.90
CA LEU A 230 -5.39 -11.19 24.03
C LEU A 230 -5.18 -10.35 25.27
N VAL A 231 -4.55 -9.17 25.14
CA VAL A 231 -4.31 -8.27 26.28
C VAL A 231 -5.63 -7.80 26.89
N LEU A 232 -6.59 -7.41 26.06
CA LEU A 232 -7.90 -6.97 26.52
C LEU A 232 -8.64 -8.09 27.28
N CYS A 233 -8.66 -9.30 26.70
CA CYS A 233 -9.29 -10.47 27.31
C CYS A 233 -8.59 -10.89 28.61
N GLU A 234 -7.26 -10.82 28.67
CA GLU A 234 -6.47 -11.12 29.87
C GLU A 234 -6.75 -10.12 31.00
N ILE A 235 -6.84 -8.82 30.68
CA ILE A 235 -7.17 -7.77 31.66
C ILE A 235 -8.56 -8.01 32.25
N PHE A 236 -9.55 -8.28 31.40
CA PHE A 236 -10.90 -8.63 31.84
C PHE A 236 -10.91 -9.92 32.67
N GLY A 237 -10.25 -10.97 32.16
CA GLY A 237 -10.19 -12.29 32.79
C GLY A 237 -9.61 -12.23 34.20
N ARG A 238 -8.51 -11.50 34.38
CA ARG A 238 -7.92 -11.24 35.71
C ARG A 238 -8.87 -10.47 36.62
N GLY A 239 -9.56 -9.46 36.11
CA GLY A 239 -10.53 -8.69 36.89
C GLY A 239 -11.66 -9.56 37.43
N VAL A 240 -12.20 -10.45 36.60
CA VAL A 240 -13.23 -11.43 37.00
C VAL A 240 -12.70 -12.42 38.04
N GLN A 241 -11.50 -12.99 37.83
CA GLN A 241 -10.90 -13.95 38.75
C GLN A 241 -10.61 -13.34 40.12
N GLN A 242 -10.08 -12.11 40.17
CA GLN A 242 -9.75 -11.42 41.43
C GLN A 242 -10.97 -11.13 42.29
N MET A 243 -12.12 -10.88 41.65
CA MET A 243 -13.36 -10.51 42.34
C MET A 243 -14.25 -11.72 42.64
N ASN A 244 -13.86 -12.92 42.18
CA ASN A 244 -14.55 -14.19 42.43
C ASN A 244 -16.05 -14.14 42.08
N VAL A 245 -16.35 -13.60 40.90
CA VAL A 245 -17.72 -13.39 40.41
C VAL A 245 -18.38 -14.71 40.08
N ASP A 246 -19.68 -14.83 40.37
CA ASP A 246 -20.45 -15.99 39.93
C ASP A 246 -20.57 -15.98 38.39
N PRO A 247 -20.25 -17.09 37.72
CA PRO A 247 -20.54 -17.34 36.31
C PRO A 247 -21.88 -16.80 35.80
N THR A 248 -22.94 -17.00 36.59
CA THR A 248 -24.30 -16.62 36.22
C THR A 248 -24.54 -15.11 36.28
N GLU A 249 -23.80 -14.41 37.15
CA GLU A 249 -23.85 -12.95 37.26
C GLU A 249 -23.15 -12.25 36.10
N LEU A 250 -22.20 -12.89 35.42
CA LEU A 250 -21.51 -12.32 34.25
C LEU A 250 -22.40 -12.29 33.01
N ALA A 251 -23.22 -13.32 32.82
CA ALA A 251 -24.09 -13.46 31.65
C ALA A 251 -25.48 -12.80 31.84
N ALA A 252 -25.76 -12.16 32.98
CA ALA A 252 -27.11 -11.72 33.36
C ALA A 252 -27.77 -10.72 32.39
N TYR A 253 -26.99 -9.92 31.63
CA TYR A 253 -27.53 -9.00 30.62
C TYR A 253 -27.73 -9.64 29.24
N PHE A 254 -27.31 -10.89 29.04
CA PHE A 254 -27.34 -11.57 27.75
C PHE A 254 -28.46 -12.60 27.69
N GLU A 255 -29.06 -12.76 26.50
CA GLU A 255 -29.94 -13.87 26.21
C GLU A 255 -29.06 -15.13 25.99
N LEU A 256 -29.30 -16.18 26.78
CA LEU A 256 -28.59 -17.46 26.69
C LEU A 256 -29.34 -18.38 25.73
N ILE A 257 -28.68 -18.77 24.64
CA ILE A 257 -29.22 -19.69 23.64
C ILE A 257 -28.46 -21.01 23.75
N ASP A 258 -29.17 -22.13 23.94
CA ASP A 258 -28.56 -23.46 23.88
C ASP A 258 -27.92 -23.64 22.50
N ASN A 259 -26.60 -23.83 22.46
CA ASN A 259 -25.89 -23.92 21.19
C ASN A 259 -25.99 -25.36 20.62
N PRO A 260 -26.63 -25.57 19.45
CA PRO A 260 -26.71 -26.89 18.82
C PRO A 260 -25.36 -27.40 18.27
N ALA A 261 -24.33 -26.57 18.20
CA ALA A 261 -23.01 -26.94 17.68
C ALA A 261 -22.10 -27.68 18.70
N ALA A 262 -22.58 -27.98 19.91
CA ALA A 262 -21.83 -28.60 21.01
C ALA A 262 -21.28 -30.03 20.73
N GLY A 263 -21.49 -30.58 19.52
CA GLY A 263 -21.03 -31.92 19.13
C GLY A 263 -19.63 -32.00 18.53
N ILE A 264 -19.00 -30.88 18.17
CA ILE A 264 -17.66 -30.90 17.56
C ILE A 264 -16.73 -30.11 18.46
N GLY A 265 -15.81 -30.85 19.09
CA GLY A 265 -14.88 -30.33 20.09
C GLY A 265 -14.29 -29.00 19.66
N ILE A 266 -14.40 -28.03 20.57
CA ILE A 266 -13.62 -26.80 20.56
C ILE A 266 -12.15 -27.23 20.45
N LYS A 267 -11.55 -27.06 19.28
CA LYS A 267 -10.13 -27.33 19.04
C LYS A 267 -9.31 -26.15 19.49
#